data_AF-A0A1Q8Q6G1-F1
#
_entry.id   AF-A0A1Q8Q6G1-F1
#
_cell.length_a   1.000
_cell.length_b   1.000
_cell.length_c   1.000
_cell.angle_alpha   90.00
_cell.angle_beta   90.00
_cell.angle_gamma   90.00
#
_symmetry.space_group_name_H-M   'P 1'
#
loop_
_entity.id
_entity.type
_entity.pdbx_description
1 polymer ?
#
loop_
_entity_poly.entity_id
_entity_poly.type
_entity_poly.pdbx_seq_one_letter_code
_entity_poly.pdbx_strand_id
1 'polypeptide(L)' 'MEKEILLSAIEQKRTELLSIAFDNGLNSPLAIEYSQDLDRLLNLYEELHIQKHKKMQIK' A
#
# COMPACT_ATOMS: atom_id res chain seq x y z
N MET A 1 10.83 10.18 -8.57
CA MET A 1 10.38 10.84 -7.32
C MET A 1 9.04 10.30 -6.85
N GLU A 2 7.95 10.40 -7.63
CA GLU A 2 6.62 9.92 -7.18
C GLU A 2 6.58 8.44 -6.75
N LYS A 3 7.25 7.54 -7.48
CA LYS A 3 7.30 6.12 -7.12
C LYS A 3 7.96 5.86 -5.76
N GLU A 4 9.08 6.53 -5.48
CA GLU A 4 9.84 6.36 -4.23
C GLU A 4 9.05 6.91 -3.03
N ILE A 5 8.33 8.02 -3.23
CA ILE A 5 7.45 8.60 -2.21
C ILE A 5 6.30 7.63 -1.90
N LEU A 6 5.68 7.04 -2.93
CA LEU A 6 4.61 6.06 -2.74
C LEU A 6 5.11 4.79 -2.04
N LEU A 7 6.29 4.28 -2.41
CA LEU A 7 6.92 3.14 -1.73
C LEU A 7 7.22 3.45 -0.25
N SER A 8 7.73 4.64 0.05
CA SER A 8 7.95 5.07 1.43
C SER A 8 6.64 5.14 2.22
N ALA A 9 5.54 5.60 1.60
CA ALA A 9 4.23 5.65 2.24
C ALA A 9 3.67 4.25 2.52
N ILE A 10 3.86 3.30 1.60
CA ILE A 10 3.49 1.88 1.79
C ILE A 10 4.25 1.27 2.97
N GLU A 11 5.57 1.44 3.04
CA GLU A 11 6.38 0.87 4.12
C GLU A 11 6.07 1.50 5.48
N GLN A 12 5.82 2.81 5.51
CA GLN A 12 5.36 3.49 6.72
C GLN A 12 4.02 2.92 7.20
N LYS A 13 3.02 2.87 6.32
CA LYS A 13 1.67 2.37 6.67
C LYS A 13 1.68 0.90 7.08
N ARG A 14 2.57 0.10 6.49
CA ARG A 14 2.79 -1.31 6.87
C ARG A 14 3.33 -1.44 8.29
N THR A 15 4.26 -0.57 8.67
CA THR A 15 4.82 -0.55 10.03
C THR A 15 3.75 -0.14 11.05
N GLU A 16 2.94 0.87 10.71
CA GLU A 16 1.81 1.31 11.54
C GLU A 16 0.77 0.20 11.71
N LEU A 17 0.38 -0.48 10.62
CA LEU A 17 -0.52 -1.64 10.67
C LEU A 17 0.05 -2.75 11.57
N LEU A 18 1.34 -3.05 11.46
CA LEU A 18 1.98 -4.09 12.28
C LEU A 18 1.92 -3.73 13.77
N SER A 19 2.19 -2.47 14.13
CA SER A 19 2.06 -1.98 15.51
C SER A 19 0.62 -2.12 16.02
N ILE A 20 -0.35 -1.65 15.23
CA ILE A 20 -1.76 -1.69 15.61
C ILE A 20 -2.25 -3.12 15.73
N ALA A 21 -1.83 -4.01 14.84
CA ALA A 21 -2.14 -5.43 14.89
C ALA A 21 -1.54 -6.12 16.12
N PHE A 22 -0.34 -5.70 16.53
CA PHE A 22 0.30 -6.20 17.74
C PHE A 22 -0.44 -5.73 19.00
N ASP A 23 -0.83 -4.46 19.05
CA ASP A 23 -1.46 -3.87 20.24
C ASP A 23 -2.96 -4.22 20.37
N ASN A 24 -3.69 -4.25 19.26
CA ASN A 24 -5.16 -4.38 19.24
C ASN A 24 -5.65 -5.71 18.64
N GLY A 25 -4.75 -6.48 18.04
CA GLY A 25 -5.10 -7.66 17.25
C GLY A 25 -5.53 -7.32 15.83
N LEU A 26 -5.29 -8.25 14.91
CA LEU A 26 -5.60 -8.11 13.48
C LEU A 26 -7.10 -7.97 13.17
N ASN A 27 -7.97 -8.48 14.04
CA ASN A 27 -9.43 -8.38 13.89
C ASN A 27 -10.01 -7.10 14.50
N SER A 28 -9.18 -6.23 15.07
CA SER A 28 -9.68 -4.95 15.57
C SER A 28 -10.16 -4.10 14.40
N PRO A 29 -11.22 -3.30 14.57
CA PRO A 29 -11.68 -2.37 13.55
C PRO A 29 -10.56 -1.46 13.04
N LEU A 30 -9.65 -1.06 13.95
CA LEU A 30 -8.51 -0.22 13.64
C LEU A 30 -7.47 -0.94 12.75
N ALA A 31 -7.13 -2.20 13.05
CA ALA A 31 -6.24 -2.97 12.18
C ALA A 31 -6.87 -3.22 10.79
N ILE A 32 -8.18 -3.44 10.74
CA ILE A 32 -8.91 -3.60 9.47
C ILE A 32 -8.87 -2.32 8.64
N GLU A 33 -9.11 -1.16 9.25
CA GLU A 33 -9.04 0.15 8.58
C GLU A 33 -7.63 0.42 8.02
N TYR A 34 -6.59 0.17 8.83
CA TYR A 34 -5.21 0.35 8.40
C TYR A 34 -4.81 -0.64 7.29
N SER A 35 -5.34 -1.87 7.32
CA SER A 35 -5.15 -2.84 6.24
C SER A 35 -5.80 -2.37 4.94
N GLN A 36 -7.01 -1.82 5.00
CA GLN A 36 -7.70 -1.28 3.82
C GLN A 36 -6.96 -0.08 3.22
N ASP A 37 -6.40 0.79 4.06
CA ASP A 37 -5.58 1.91 3.59
C ASP A 37 -4.26 1.46 2.96
N LEU A 38 -3.61 0.44 3.54
CA LEU A 38 -2.42 -0.16 2.95
C LEU A 38 -2.74 -0.78 1.58
N ASP A 39 -3.86 -1.50 1.47
CA ASP A 39 -4.32 -2.09 0.21
C ASP A 39 -4.58 -1.02 -0.86
N ARG A 40 -5.16 0.14 -0.50
CA ARG A 40 -5.35 1.27 -1.44
C ARG A 40 -4.02 1.80 -1.96
N LEU A 41 -3.01 1.93 -1.11
CA LEU A 41 -1.67 2.38 -1.50
C LEU A 41 -0.97 1.36 -2.42
N LEU A 42 -1.11 0.07 -2.12
CA LEU A 42 -0.61 -1.02 -2.94
C LEU A 42 -1.28 -1.04 -4.32
N ASN A 43 -2.60 -0.92 -4.37
CA ASN A 43 -3.36 -0.84 -5.62
C ASN A 43 -2.93 0.38 -6.46
N LEU A 44 -2.75 1.55 -5.84
CA LEU A 44 -2.24 2.73 -6.53
C LEU A 44 -0.83 2.51 -7.11
N TYR A 45 0.04 1.84 -6.35
CA TYR A 45 1.36 1.49 -6.82
C TYR A 45 1.32 0.51 -7.99
N GLU A 46 0.47 -0.51 -7.91
CA GLU A 46 0.24 -1.47 -8.97
C GLU A 46 -0.31 -0.79 -10.23
N GLU A 47 -1.30 0.11 -10.12
CA GLU A 47 -1.82 0.86 -11.26
C GLU A 47 -0.74 1.70 -11.95
N LEU A 48 0.06 2.43 -11.18
CA LEU A 48 1.18 3.21 -11.70
C LEU A 48 2.25 2.33 -12.37
N HIS A 49 2.44 1.09 -11.89
CA HIS A 49 3.40 0.14 -12.43
C HIS A 49 2.88 -0.62 -13.66
N ILE A 50 1.62 -1.06 -13.63
CA ILE A 50 0.94 -1.79 -14.70
C ILE A 50 0.69 -0.87 -15.91
N GLN A 51 0.32 0.40 -15.70
CA GLN A 51 0.18 1.37 -16.80
C GLN A 51 1.50 1.62 -17.53
N LYS A 52 2.64 1.52 -16.85
CA LYS A 52 3.98 1.56 -17.48
C LYS A 52 4.23 0.35 -18.39
N HIS A 53 3.81 -0.85 -17.98
CA HIS A 53 3.94 -2.06 -18.79
C HIS A 53 2.98 -2.10 -19.98
N LYS A 54 1.75 -1.58 -19.83
CA LYS A 54 0.75 -1.52 -20.93
C LYS A 54 1.19 -0.58 -22.06
N LYS A 55 1.89 0.53 -21.76
CA LYS A 55 2.48 1.42 -22.77
C LYS A 55 3.69 0.81 -23.49
N MET A 56 4.34 -0.21 -22.94
CA MET A 56 5.54 -0.81 -23.52
C MET A 56 5.25 -1.96 -24.49
N GLN A 57 4.05 -2.55 -24.46
CA GLN A 57 3.61 -3.60 -25.38
C GLN A 57 2.84 -3.10 -26.62
N ILE A 58 2.66 -1.79 -26.75
CA ILE A 58 2.08 -1.16 -27.95
C ILE A 58 3.21 -0.38 -28.62
N LYS A 59 4.05 -1.06 -29.40
CA LYS A 59 5.01 -0.45 -30.32
C LYS A 59 5.15 -1.30 -31.56
#